data_AF-A0A534A5E6-F1
#
_entry.id   AF-A0A534A5E6-F1
#
_cell.length_a   1.000
_cell.length_b   1.000
_cell.length_c   1.000
_cell.angle_alpha   90.00
_cell.angle_beta   90.00
_cell.angle_gamma   90.00
#
_symmetry.space_group_name_H-M   'P 1'
#
loop_
_entity.id
_entity.type
_entity.pdbx_description
1 polymer ?
#
loop_
_entity_poly.entity_id
_entity_poly.type
_entity_poly.pdbx_seq_one_letter_code
_entity_poly.pdbx_strand_id
1 'polypeptide(L)'
;MSQPSPDRVVVFSSAEYKDLEHAFGGQTAWPSTAKSALQVTLTSNFRQASSSHFNSTLSVRMSDAGIQLEPSPSAVGMGMVSIPVAAIESCSMTCSGNLVRETDLLLPGQGIKLGLLNTPELIDWCWDHHVPMATSASMRAWLYNRTPLPAKGSYVDQFQSRAGYDDQAHRSCMGY
;
A
#
# COMPACT_ATOMS: atom_id res chain seq x y z
N MET A 1 -24.79 -0.35 38.22
CA MET A 1 -24.43 0.73 37.27
C MET A 1 -23.49 0.12 36.25
N SER A 2 -24.01 -0.20 35.06
CA SER A 2 -23.23 -0.84 33.99
C SER A 2 -22.30 0.21 33.38
N GLN A 3 -21.00 -0.09 33.31
CA GLN A 3 -20.04 0.76 32.59
C GLN A 3 -20.52 0.93 31.13
N PRO A 4 -20.41 2.12 30.54
CA PRO A 4 -20.67 2.27 29.11
C PRO A 4 -19.65 1.44 28.34
N SER A 5 -20.14 0.67 27.36
CA SER A 5 -19.33 -0.03 26.37
C SER A 5 -18.31 0.96 25.79
N PRO A 6 -17.04 0.57 25.58
CA PRO A 6 -16.07 1.46 24.93
C PRO A 6 -16.65 1.84 23.57
N ASP A 7 -16.73 3.14 23.31
CA ASP A 7 -17.26 3.71 22.09
C ASP A 7 -16.69 2.95 20.88
N ARG A 8 -17.59 2.37 20.07
CA ARG A 8 -17.21 1.87 18.75
C ARG A 8 -16.72 3.09 17.97
N VAL A 9 -15.40 3.23 17.83
CA VAL A 9 -14.80 4.24 16.96
C VAL A 9 -15.30 3.95 15.54
N VAL A 10 -16.24 4.76 15.07
CA VAL A 10 -16.72 4.70 13.70
C VAL A 10 -15.65 5.35 12.83
N VAL A 11 -15.10 4.59 11.90
CA VAL A 11 -14.16 5.11 10.90
C VAL A 11 -14.92 5.37 9.61
N PHE A 12 -14.78 6.58 9.09
CA PHE A 12 -15.40 7.04 7.85
C PHE A 12 -14.44 6.91 6.67
N SER A 13 -14.98 6.65 5.48
CA SER A 13 -14.20 6.58 4.24
C SER A 13 -13.52 7.92 3.90
N SER A 14 -12.20 7.87 3.67
CA SER A 14 -11.41 9.04 3.25
C SER A 14 -11.52 9.30 1.75
N ALA A 15 -11.09 10.47 1.28
CA ALA A 15 -11.07 10.76 -0.16
C ALA A 15 -10.16 9.80 -0.93
N GLU A 16 -8.99 9.47 -0.39
CA GLU A 16 -8.04 8.52 -1.00
C GLU A 16 -8.64 7.12 -1.07
N TYR A 17 -9.37 6.69 -0.04
CA TYR A 17 -10.02 5.39 -0.05
C TYR A 17 -11.13 5.35 -1.09
N LYS A 18 -11.93 6.42 -1.21
CA LYS A 18 -12.95 6.54 -2.26
C LYS A 18 -12.36 6.54 -3.67
N ASP A 19 -11.18 7.16 -3.86
CA ASP A 19 -10.48 7.14 -5.15
C ASP A 19 -10.08 5.69 -5.51
N LEU A 20 -9.69 4.87 -4.53
CA LEU A 20 -9.47 3.43 -4.72
C LEU A 20 -10.76 2.64 -4.93
N GLU A 21 -11.82 2.89 -4.17
CA GLU A 21 -13.13 2.22 -4.35
C GLU A 21 -13.73 2.51 -5.72
N HIS A 22 -13.58 3.73 -6.23
CA HIS A 22 -14.05 4.08 -7.56
C HIS A 22 -13.29 3.32 -8.65
N ALA A 23 -11.98 3.11 -8.48
CA ALA A 23 -11.15 2.40 -9.44
C ALA A 23 -11.26 0.86 -9.35
N PHE A 24 -11.43 0.33 -8.13
CA PHE A 24 -11.19 -1.08 -7.81
C PHE A 24 -12.26 -1.71 -6.90
N GLY A 25 -13.35 -1.00 -6.64
CA GLY A 25 -14.44 -1.46 -5.79
C GLY A 25 -15.37 -2.47 -6.46
N GLY A 26 -16.32 -3.00 -5.69
CA GLY A 26 -17.40 -3.85 -6.18
C GLY A 26 -17.03 -5.31 -6.43
N GLN A 27 -15.80 -5.72 -6.11
CA GLN A 27 -15.36 -7.11 -6.20
C GLN A 27 -15.56 -7.86 -4.88
N THR A 28 -15.80 -9.17 -4.97
CA THR A 28 -15.93 -10.07 -3.82
C THR A 28 -14.58 -10.40 -3.18
N ALA A 29 -14.59 -10.84 -1.92
CA ALA A 29 -13.38 -11.27 -1.24
C ALA A 29 -12.67 -12.38 -2.03
N TRP A 30 -11.36 -12.25 -2.22
CA TRP A 30 -10.58 -13.37 -2.75
C TRP A 30 -10.49 -14.49 -1.70
N PRO A 31 -10.40 -15.76 -2.13
CA PRO A 31 -10.36 -16.91 -1.22
C PRO A 31 -9.03 -17.05 -0.45
N SER A 32 -8.10 -16.08 -0.54
CA SER A 32 -6.83 -16.10 0.20
C SER A 32 -7.00 -15.63 1.65
N THR A 33 -6.12 -16.05 2.56
CA THR A 33 -6.17 -15.64 3.97
C THR A 33 -5.96 -14.14 4.15
N ALA A 34 -6.89 -13.46 4.83
CA ALA A 34 -6.70 -12.08 5.29
C ALA A 34 -5.73 -12.01 6.45
N LYS A 35 -4.85 -11.02 6.41
CA LYS A 35 -4.08 -10.57 7.55
C LYS A 35 -4.55 -9.18 7.94
N SER A 36 -4.78 -8.93 9.22
CA SER A 36 -5.02 -7.57 9.69
C SER A 36 -3.72 -6.79 9.53
N ALA A 37 -3.74 -5.71 8.74
CA ALA A 37 -2.63 -4.78 8.69
C ALA A 37 -2.67 -3.93 9.97
N LEU A 38 -1.53 -3.76 10.61
CA LEU A 38 -1.41 -2.91 11.81
C LEU A 38 -1.88 -1.48 11.49
N GLN A 39 -1.42 -0.96 10.36
CA GLN A 39 -1.82 0.32 9.82
C GLN A 39 -1.73 0.27 8.29
N VAL A 40 -2.74 0.85 7.65
CA VAL A 40 -2.71 1.18 6.22
C VAL A 40 -2.67 2.68 6.07
N THR A 41 -1.68 3.20 5.35
CA THR A 41 -1.53 4.61 5.02
C THR A 41 -1.83 4.81 3.53
N LEU A 42 -2.74 5.71 3.20
CA LEU A 42 -2.99 6.16 1.83
C LEU A 42 -2.50 7.58 1.67
N THR A 43 -1.54 7.82 0.78
CA THR A 43 -1.08 9.18 0.44
C THR A 43 -1.40 9.50 -1.02
N SER A 44 -1.99 10.66 -1.27
CA SER A 44 -2.29 11.11 -2.64
C SER A 44 -1.17 11.97 -3.22
N ASN A 45 -0.83 11.72 -4.49
CA ASN A 45 -0.01 12.59 -5.35
C ASN A 45 -0.87 13.68 -6.03
N PHE A 46 -2.15 13.39 -6.27
CA PHE A 46 -3.07 14.30 -6.97
C PHE A 46 -3.58 15.41 -6.07
N ARG A 47 -3.72 15.14 -4.77
CA ARG A 47 -4.16 16.12 -3.76
C ARG A 47 -2.92 16.66 -3.03
N GLN A 48 -2.83 17.98 -2.83
CA GLN A 48 -1.71 18.55 -2.09
C GLN A 48 -1.78 18.08 -0.62
N ALA A 49 -0.79 17.27 -0.21
CA ALA A 49 -0.52 16.87 1.17
C ALA A 49 -1.67 16.16 1.91
N SER A 50 -2.42 15.27 1.23
CA SER A 50 -3.41 14.43 1.91
C SER A 50 -2.87 13.02 2.18
N SER A 51 -2.95 12.62 3.44
CA SER A 51 -2.70 11.25 3.87
C SER A 51 -3.80 10.81 4.82
N SER A 52 -4.24 9.57 4.66
CA SER A 52 -5.25 8.93 5.51
C SER A 52 -4.65 7.68 6.13
N HIS A 53 -4.87 7.51 7.43
CA HIS A 53 -4.34 6.40 8.20
C HIS A 53 -5.48 5.55 8.75
N PHE A 54 -5.41 4.25 8.52
CA PHE A 54 -6.41 3.26 8.94
C PHE A 54 -5.73 2.26 9.88
N ASN A 55 -5.95 2.42 11.19
CA ASN A 55 -5.31 1.60 12.22
C ASN A 55 -6.21 0.41 12.56
N SER A 56 -5.80 -0.81 12.21
CA SER A 56 -6.55 -2.05 12.44
C SER A 56 -8.00 -2.06 11.90
N THR A 57 -8.35 -1.15 10.99
CA THR A 57 -9.68 -1.08 10.37
C THR A 57 -9.74 -1.68 8.98
N LEU A 58 -8.58 -1.95 8.38
CA LEU A 58 -8.45 -2.63 7.10
C LEU A 58 -7.69 -3.93 7.31
N SER A 59 -8.28 -5.04 6.86
CA SER A 59 -7.54 -6.27 6.63
C SER A 59 -7.01 -6.28 5.22
N VAL A 60 -5.81 -6.83 5.04
CA VAL A 60 -5.14 -6.93 3.75
C VAL A 60 -5.04 -8.40 3.37
N ARG A 61 -5.50 -8.73 2.17
CA ARG A 61 -5.32 -10.03 1.53
C ARG A 61 -4.32 -9.86 0.39
N MET A 62 -3.26 -10.66 0.42
CA MET A 62 -2.28 -10.76 -0.65
C MET A 62 -2.55 -12.06 -1.40
N SER A 63 -2.60 -12.03 -2.73
CA SER A 63 -2.87 -13.19 -3.57
C SER A 63 -2.18 -13.06 -4.93
N ASP A 64 -2.23 -14.13 -5.73
CA ASP A 64 -1.74 -14.15 -7.11
C ASP A 64 -2.42 -13.10 -8.01
N ALA A 65 -3.66 -12.72 -7.67
CA ALA A 65 -4.43 -11.72 -8.42
C ALA A 65 -4.06 -10.28 -8.05
N GLY A 66 -3.48 -10.03 -6.87
CA GLY A 66 -3.20 -8.68 -6.39
C GLY A 66 -3.31 -8.53 -4.87
N ILE A 67 -3.70 -7.31 -4.46
CA ILE A 67 -3.88 -6.90 -3.07
C ILE A 67 -5.33 -6.47 -2.86
N GLN A 68 -5.97 -7.01 -1.83
CA GLN A 68 -7.34 -6.63 -1.48
C GLN A 68 -7.39 -6.01 -0.08
N LEU A 69 -8.08 -4.88 0.02
CA LEU A 69 -8.36 -4.19 1.28
C LEU A 69 -9.80 -4.49 1.67
N GLU A 70 -9.98 -5.10 2.83
CA GLU A 70 -11.26 -5.47 3.41
C GLU A 70 -11.50 -4.62 4.67
N PRO A 71 -12.46 -3.68 4.62
CA PRO A 71 -12.85 -2.92 5.80
C PRO A 71 -13.44 -3.81 6.89
N SER A 72 -13.14 -3.48 8.14
CA SER A 72 -13.78 -4.11 9.28
C SER A 72 -15.29 -3.78 9.30
N PRO A 73 -16.13 -4.61 9.95
CA PRO A 73 -17.57 -4.33 10.05
C PRO A 73 -17.93 -2.99 10.72
N SER A 74 -16.99 -2.34 11.41
CA SER A 74 -17.16 -1.03 12.04
C SER A 74 -16.77 0.15 11.15
N ALA A 75 -16.20 -0.09 9.97
CA ALA A 75 -15.83 0.93 9.00
C ALA A 75 -17.04 1.31 8.14
N VAL A 76 -17.65 2.46 8.45
CA VAL A 76 -18.91 2.88 7.83
C VAL A 76 -18.64 3.59 6.50
N GLY A 77 -19.34 3.15 5.45
CA GLY A 77 -19.24 3.75 4.12
C GLY A 77 -17.95 3.39 3.38
N MET A 78 -17.29 2.30 3.78
CA MET A 78 -16.14 1.72 3.11
C MET A 78 -16.55 0.35 2.56
N GLY A 79 -16.44 0.19 1.25
CA GLY A 79 -16.57 -1.07 0.53
C GLY A 79 -15.22 -1.74 0.31
N MET A 80 -15.25 -2.97 -0.18
CA MET A 80 -14.05 -3.74 -0.48
C MET A 80 -13.33 -3.17 -1.71
N VAL A 81 -12.00 -3.15 -1.66
CA VAL A 81 -11.12 -2.68 -2.75
C VAL A 81 -10.21 -3.80 -3.18
N SER A 82 -10.20 -4.15 -4.47
CA SER A 82 -9.36 -5.25 -5.02
C SER A 82 -8.41 -4.72 -6.09
N ILE A 83 -7.17 -4.47 -5.72
CA ILE A 83 -6.14 -3.86 -6.55
C ILE A 83 -5.41 -4.98 -7.31
N PRO A 84 -5.56 -5.09 -8.64
CA PRO A 84 -4.87 -6.12 -9.41
C PRO A 84 -3.36 -5.84 -9.50
N VAL A 85 -2.54 -6.90 -9.61
CA VAL A 85 -1.08 -6.76 -9.79
C VAL A 85 -0.72 -5.77 -10.91
N ALA A 86 -1.48 -5.80 -12.01
CA ALA A 86 -1.24 -4.95 -13.17
C ALA A 86 -1.36 -3.44 -12.88
N ALA A 87 -2.14 -3.05 -11.86
CA ALA A 87 -2.29 -1.64 -11.46
C ALA A 87 -1.14 -1.12 -10.59
N ILE A 88 -0.34 -2.03 -10.02
CA ILE A 88 0.80 -1.68 -9.17
C ILE A 88 2.02 -1.49 -10.08
N GLU A 89 2.56 -0.27 -10.14
CA GLU A 89 3.70 0.02 -11.00
C GLU A 89 5.01 -0.44 -10.36
N SER A 90 5.16 -0.19 -9.07
CA SER A 90 6.34 -0.56 -8.30
C SER A 90 6.00 -0.64 -6.82
N CYS A 91 6.80 -1.39 -6.07
CA CYS A 91 6.88 -1.30 -4.62
C CYS A 91 7.94 -0.28 -4.20
N SER A 92 7.91 0.19 -2.98
CA SER A 92 8.94 1.01 -2.35
C SER A 92 8.98 0.68 -0.86
N MET A 93 9.96 1.23 -0.13
CA MET A 93 9.96 1.16 1.33
C MET A 93 10.22 2.54 1.90
N THR A 94 9.38 2.95 2.85
CA THR A 94 9.55 4.18 3.63
C THR A 94 9.91 3.80 5.07
N CYS A 95 11.02 4.33 5.59
CA CYS A 95 11.37 4.13 6.99
C CYS A 95 11.38 5.46 7.76
N SER A 96 10.83 5.44 8.96
CA SER A 96 10.87 6.57 9.88
C SER A 96 11.38 6.14 11.25
N GLY A 97 12.48 6.75 11.68
CA GLY A 97 13.20 6.32 12.89
C GLY A 97 13.67 4.86 12.80
N ASN A 98 13.87 4.23 13.96
CA ASN A 98 14.56 2.93 14.03
C ASN A 98 13.64 1.70 13.85
N LEU A 99 12.32 1.86 13.90
CA LEU A 99 11.38 0.73 13.99
C LEU A 99 10.15 0.80 13.08
N VAL A 100 9.86 1.95 12.45
CA VAL A 100 8.68 2.10 11.60
C VAL A 100 9.10 1.87 10.15
N ARG A 101 8.67 0.74 9.60
CA ARG A 101 8.90 0.39 8.19
C ARG A 101 7.55 0.25 7.49
N GLU A 102 7.28 1.09 6.52
CA GLU A 102 6.15 0.93 5.62
C GLU A 102 6.65 0.33 4.31
N THR A 103 6.09 -0.82 3.94
CA THR A 103 6.21 -1.32 2.57
C THR A 103 5.13 -0.64 1.74
N ASP A 104 5.52 0.05 0.68
CA ASP A 104 4.65 0.89 -0.12
C ASP A 104 4.33 0.24 -1.46
N LEU A 105 3.08 0.31 -1.92
CA LEU A 105 2.68 0.06 -3.30
C LEU A 105 2.37 1.37 -4.00
N LEU A 106 2.94 1.59 -5.18
CA LEU A 106 2.76 2.80 -5.95
C LEU A 106 1.73 2.56 -7.06
N LEU A 107 0.60 3.27 -6.99
CA LEU A 107 -0.55 3.18 -7.90
C LEU A 107 -0.63 4.48 -8.72
N PRO A 108 0.19 4.65 -9.77
CA PRO A 108 0.26 5.92 -10.50
C PRO A 108 -1.05 6.30 -11.19
N GLY A 109 -1.85 5.32 -11.64
CA GLY A 109 -3.15 5.57 -12.27
C GLY A 109 -4.15 6.26 -11.33
N GLN A 110 -4.10 5.92 -10.04
CA GLN A 110 -4.94 6.53 -9.00
C GLN A 110 -4.21 7.67 -8.27
N GLY A 111 -2.90 7.84 -8.53
CA GLY A 111 -2.06 8.77 -7.81
C GLY A 111 -1.99 8.45 -6.31
N ILE A 112 -2.00 7.16 -5.94
CA ILE A 112 -2.04 6.71 -4.54
C ILE A 112 -0.78 5.92 -4.19
N LYS A 113 -0.14 6.28 -3.07
CA LYS A 113 0.82 5.44 -2.35
C LYS A 113 0.05 4.69 -1.26
N LEU A 114 0.05 3.36 -1.32
CA LEU A 114 -0.52 2.49 -0.30
C LEU A 114 0.62 1.95 0.57
N GLY A 115 0.81 2.50 1.77
CA GLY A 115 1.80 2.03 2.75
C GLY A 115 1.18 1.02 3.72
N LEU A 116 1.86 -0.12 3.91
CA LEU A 116 1.52 -1.12 4.92
C LEU A 116 2.59 -1.16 6.00
N LEU A 117 2.21 -0.77 7.22
CA LEU A 117 3.14 -0.74 8.35
C LEU A 117 3.56 -2.14 8.78
N ASN A 118 4.86 -2.35 8.93
CA ASN A 118 5.49 -3.56 9.46
C ASN A 118 4.99 -4.86 8.77
N THR A 119 4.82 -4.79 7.45
CA THR A 119 4.38 -5.92 6.61
C THR A 119 5.53 -6.36 5.69
N PRO A 120 6.58 -7.04 6.22
CA PRO A 120 7.73 -7.47 5.43
C PRO A 120 7.36 -8.49 4.34
N GLU A 121 6.32 -9.29 4.55
CA GLU A 121 5.87 -10.26 3.55
C GLU A 121 5.34 -9.60 2.27
N LEU A 122 5.02 -8.30 2.29
CA LEU A 122 4.67 -7.57 1.08
C LEU A 122 5.88 -7.44 0.14
N ILE A 123 7.10 -7.38 0.68
CA ILE A 123 8.33 -7.36 -0.13
C ILE A 123 8.48 -8.70 -0.87
N ASP A 124 8.24 -9.80 -0.17
CA ASP A 124 8.23 -11.15 -0.77
C ASP A 124 7.19 -11.26 -1.87
N TRP A 125 5.98 -10.77 -1.60
CA TRP A 125 4.92 -10.74 -2.58
C TRP A 125 5.30 -9.90 -3.81
N CYS A 126 5.91 -8.73 -3.65
CA CYS A 126 6.35 -7.90 -4.77
C CYS A 126 7.39 -8.61 -5.64
N TRP A 127 8.34 -9.32 -5.01
CA TRP A 127 9.33 -10.15 -5.70
C TRP A 127 8.65 -11.26 -6.53
N ASP A 128 7.78 -12.06 -5.91
CA ASP A 128 7.13 -13.20 -6.57
C ASP A 128 6.28 -12.75 -7.78
N HIS A 129 5.68 -11.57 -7.70
CA HIS A 129 4.82 -10.99 -8.74
C HIS A 129 5.56 -10.11 -9.75
N HIS A 130 6.89 -10.09 -9.70
CA HIS A 130 7.75 -9.29 -10.58
C HIS A 130 7.37 -7.80 -10.58
N VAL A 131 7.01 -7.28 -9.40
CA VAL A 131 6.74 -5.84 -9.18
C VAL A 131 8.05 -5.19 -8.75
N PRO A 132 8.61 -4.23 -9.52
CA PRO A 132 9.93 -3.68 -9.24
C PRO A 132 9.95 -2.82 -7.98
N MET A 133 11.12 -2.62 -7.39
CA MET A 133 11.33 -1.74 -6.23
C MET A 133 11.81 -0.36 -6.71
N ALA A 134 10.97 0.66 -6.60
CA ALA A 134 11.35 2.04 -6.86
C ALA A 134 12.32 2.56 -5.80
N THR A 135 13.26 3.41 -6.22
CA THR A 135 14.15 4.12 -5.29
C THR A 135 13.37 5.14 -4.48
N SER A 136 13.88 5.49 -3.30
CA SER A 136 13.29 6.52 -2.46
C SER A 136 13.17 7.86 -3.19
N ALA A 137 14.18 8.21 -3.98
CA ALA A 137 14.18 9.42 -4.81
C ALA A 137 13.07 9.40 -5.88
N SER A 138 12.88 8.28 -6.58
CA SER A 138 11.84 8.15 -7.63
C SER A 138 10.45 8.22 -7.03
N MET A 139 10.23 7.49 -5.93
CA MET A 139 8.96 7.50 -5.19
C MET A 139 8.62 8.90 -4.69
N ARG A 140 9.58 9.64 -4.10
CA ARG A 140 9.37 11.03 -3.65
C ARG A 140 9.14 12.00 -4.80
N ALA A 141 9.89 11.87 -5.89
CA ALA A 141 9.70 12.71 -7.08
C ALA A 141 8.30 12.50 -7.68
N TRP A 142 7.85 11.25 -7.74
CA TRP A 142 6.48 10.95 -8.13
C TRP A 142 5.45 11.49 -7.15
N LEU A 143 5.65 11.27 -5.85
CA LEU A 143 4.67 11.64 -4.84
C LEU A 143 4.49 13.16 -4.72
N TYR A 144 5.60 13.90 -4.68
CA TYR A 144 5.59 15.33 -4.35
C TYR A 144 5.75 16.25 -5.56
N ASN A 145 6.46 15.80 -6.60
CA ASN A 145 6.72 16.60 -7.79
C ASN A 145 5.93 16.12 -9.00
N ARG A 146 5.12 15.07 -8.85
CA ARG A 146 4.31 14.44 -9.93
C ARG A 146 5.13 13.99 -11.13
N THR A 147 6.42 13.73 -10.91
CA THR A 147 7.27 13.12 -11.94
C THR A 147 6.77 11.69 -12.20
N PRO A 148 6.58 11.26 -13.45
CA PRO A 148 6.22 9.87 -13.73
C PRO A 148 7.23 8.91 -13.10
N LEU A 149 6.75 7.78 -12.57
CA LEU A 149 7.63 6.70 -12.16
C LEU A 149 8.37 6.16 -13.39
N PRO A 150 9.63 5.69 -13.23
CA PRO A 150 10.28 4.92 -14.28
C PRO A 150 9.42 3.72 -14.69
N ALA A 151 9.36 3.42 -15.98
CA ALA A 151 8.57 2.30 -16.48
C ALA A 151 9.11 0.97 -15.93
N LYS A 152 8.24 -0.02 -15.67
CA LYS A 152 8.65 -1.36 -15.17
C LYS A 152 9.89 -1.95 -15.84
N GLY A 153 10.01 -1.79 -17.17
CA GLY A 153 11.15 -2.28 -17.96
C GLY A 153 12.52 -1.68 -17.60
N SER A 154 12.58 -0.52 -16.92
CA SER A 154 13.86 0.06 -16.47
C SER A 154 14.45 -0.63 -15.24
N TYR A 155 13.72 -1.56 -14.62
CA TYR A 155 14.12 -2.25 -13.39
C TYR A 155 14.55 -3.70 -13.61
N VAL A 156 14.76 -4.13 -14.86
CA VAL A 156 15.04 -5.53 -15.23
C VAL A 156 16.18 -6.15 -14.43
N ASP A 157 17.21 -5.36 -14.07
CA ASP A 157 18.37 -5.87 -13.33
C ASP A 157 18.04 -6.23 -11.87
N GLN A 158 16.97 -5.67 -11.29
CA GLN A 158 16.57 -5.97 -9.90
C GLN A 158 16.12 -7.42 -9.73
N PHE A 159 15.64 -8.06 -10.79
CA PHE A 159 15.16 -9.44 -10.75
C PHE A 159 16.24 -10.47 -11.08
N GLN A 160 17.48 -10.05 -11.32
CA GLN A 160 18.61 -10.98 -11.52
C GLN A 160 18.93 -11.80 -10.27
N SER A 161 18.67 -11.25 -9.08
CA SER A 161 18.84 -11.96 -7.82
C SER A 161 17.96 -11.41 -6.71
N ARG A 162 17.51 -12.31 -5.81
CA ARG A 162 16.71 -11.90 -4.66
C ARG A 162 17.47 -10.94 -3.73
N ALA A 163 18.76 -11.20 -3.53
CA ALA A 163 19.62 -10.35 -2.71
C ALA A 163 19.73 -8.92 -3.25
N GLY A 164 19.79 -8.74 -4.58
CA GLY A 164 19.80 -7.42 -5.20
C GLY A 164 18.48 -6.66 -5.00
N TYR A 165 17.36 -7.36 -5.07
CA TYR A 165 16.04 -6.78 -4.81
C TYR A 165 15.89 -6.32 -3.36
N ASP A 166 16.31 -7.16 -2.40
CA ASP A 166 16.27 -6.82 -0.97
C ASP A 166 17.24 -5.69 -0.61
N ASP A 167 18.42 -5.63 -1.24
CA ASP A 167 19.35 -4.49 -1.10
C ASP A 167 18.70 -3.20 -1.60
N GLN A 168 17.99 -3.24 -2.74
CA GLN A 168 17.25 -2.08 -3.22
C GLN A 168 16.13 -1.67 -2.26
N ALA A 169 15.37 -2.62 -1.69
CA ALA A 169 14.37 -2.31 -0.68
C ALA A 169 15.00 -1.59 0.52
N HIS A 170 16.13 -2.11 1.01
CA HIS A 170 16.89 -1.52 2.12
C HIS A 170 17.38 -0.10 1.80
N ARG A 171 17.92 0.13 0.59
CA ARG A 171 18.34 1.47 0.14
C ARG A 171 17.17 2.44 0.09
N SER A 172 16.03 2.00 -0.46
CA SER A 172 14.81 2.81 -0.51
C SER A 172 14.37 3.23 0.91
N CYS A 173 14.42 2.33 1.88
CA CYS A 173 14.14 2.64 3.29
C CYS A 173 15.09 3.69 3.89
N MET A 174 16.39 3.59 3.61
CA MET A 174 17.39 4.55 4.10
C MET A 174 17.33 5.93 3.40
N GLY A 175 16.52 6.07 2.36
CA GLY A 175 16.40 7.32 1.61
C GLY A 175 17.45 7.52 0.51
N TYR A 176 18.19 6.47 0.14
CA TYR A 176 19.17 6.48 -0.96
C TYR A 176 18.52 6.24 -2.33
#